data_AF-F2XF82-F1
#
_entry.id   AF-F2XF82-F1
#
_cell.length_a   1.000
_cell.length_b   1.000
_cell.length_c   1.000
_cell.angle_alpha   90.00
_cell.angle_beta   90.00
_cell.angle_gamma   90.00
#
_symmetry.space_group_name_H-M   'P 1'
#
loop_
_entity.id
_entity.type
_entity.pdbx_description
1 polymer ?
#
loop_
_entity_poly.entity_id
_entity_poly.type
_entity_poly.pdbx_seq_one_letter_code
_entity_poly.pdbx_strand_id
1 'polypeptide(L)'
;ERYVAICMPLRHAELCSTRSTMHCILIIHGLSSVPCIVILSTFFASASFSLYKQPMICAIKIFMLYRWQDHVISAVQEFYFLIMVIIILFSYVKIMKVAKAASGEDKKSSWKGLRTVILHGFQLLLCLIQLWTPFIESTLLRFHLMLFTHVRLSNFILFGLTPKCLSPLIYGLRDETFFHALKNYEFFGLYKRNV
;
A
#
# COMPACT_ATOMS: atom_id res chain seq x y z
N GLU A 1 10.88 10.13 4.99
CA GLU A 1 11.00 11.19 3.98
C GLU A 1 10.10 12.39 4.33
N ARG A 2 8.78 12.36 4.10
CA ARG A 2 7.87 13.51 4.35
C ARG A 2 7.94 14.13 5.75
N TYR A 3 8.04 13.31 6.78
CA TYR A 3 8.27 13.79 8.15
C TYR A 3 9.55 14.62 8.26
N VAL A 4 10.66 14.13 7.70
CA VAL A 4 11.97 14.82 7.74
C VAL A 4 11.91 16.10 6.91
N ALA A 5 11.28 16.06 5.73
CA ALA A 5 11.15 17.22 4.85
C ALA A 5 10.41 18.39 5.54
N ILE A 6 9.37 18.10 6.32
CA ILE A 6 8.54 19.12 6.97
C ILE A 6 9.08 19.49 8.35
N CYS A 7 9.40 18.50 9.18
CA CYS A 7 9.78 18.72 10.58
C CYS A 7 11.28 19.03 10.75
N MET A 8 12.14 18.68 9.78
CA MET A 8 13.60 18.79 9.87
C MET A 8 14.22 19.22 8.51
N PRO A 9 13.76 20.32 7.89
CA PRO A 9 14.14 20.68 6.52
C PRO A 9 15.66 20.85 6.33
N LEU A 10 16.37 21.42 7.32
CA LEU A 10 17.83 21.63 7.25
C LEU A 10 18.64 20.32 7.19
N ARG A 11 18.08 19.21 7.71
CA ARG A 11 18.74 17.89 7.72
C ARG A 11 18.20 16.96 6.63
N HIS A 12 17.26 17.44 5.80
CA HIS A 12 16.63 16.61 4.78
C HIS A 12 17.64 16.10 3.75
N ALA A 13 18.54 16.96 3.26
CA ALA A 13 19.57 16.57 2.29
C ALA A 13 20.56 15.52 2.82
N GLU A 14 20.89 15.59 4.11
CA GLU A 14 21.78 14.63 4.77
C GLU A 14 21.09 13.28 4.98
N LEU A 15 19.86 13.29 5.52
CA LEU A 15 19.12 12.08 5.91
C LEU A 15 18.43 11.38 4.72
N CYS A 16 17.94 12.14 3.74
CA CYS A 16 17.18 11.67 2.58
C CYS A 16 18.01 11.79 1.28
N SER A 17 19.29 11.44 1.34
CA SER A 17 20.13 11.32 0.15
C SER A 17 19.80 10.08 -0.68
N THR A 18 20.12 10.08 -1.97
CA THR A 18 19.90 8.93 -2.87
C THR A 18 20.50 7.63 -2.33
N ARG A 19 21.70 7.69 -1.74
CA ARG A 19 22.37 6.53 -1.14
C ARG A 19 21.60 5.99 0.07
N SER A 20 21.16 6.88 0.97
CA SER A 20 20.34 6.52 2.14
C SER A 20 19.01 5.89 1.70
N THR A 21 18.34 6.49 0.71
CA THR A 21 17.09 5.96 0.15
C THR A 21 17.28 4.57 -0.46
N MET A 22 18.34 4.34 -1.22
CA MET A 22 18.63 3.01 -1.79
C MET A 22 18.85 1.96 -0.70
N HIS A 23 19.62 2.28 0.35
CA HIS A 23 19.77 1.36 1.49
C HIS A 23 18.43 1.09 2.17
N CYS A 24 17.59 2.09 2.40
CA CYS A 24 16.25 1.90 2.96
C CYS A 24 15.39 0.99 2.08
N ILE A 25 15.40 1.17 0.76
CA ILE A 25 14.67 0.32 -0.20
C ILE A 25 15.15 -1.13 -0.07
N LEU A 26 16.46 -1.38 -0.07
CA LEU A 26 17.02 -2.72 0.10
C LEU A 26 16.63 -3.36 1.42
N ILE A 27 16.65 -2.60 2.53
CA ILE A 27 16.22 -3.09 3.84
C ILE A 27 14.74 -3.46 3.83
N ILE A 28 13.87 -2.61 3.26
CA ILE A 28 12.43 -2.86 3.17
C ILE A 28 12.15 -4.13 2.36
N HIS A 29 12.79 -4.28 1.19
CA HIS A 29 12.63 -5.47 0.37
C HIS A 29 13.20 -6.72 1.04
N GLY A 30 14.36 -6.60 1.68
CA GLY A 30 14.98 -7.68 2.46
C GLY A 30 14.03 -8.19 3.54
N LEU A 31 13.56 -7.31 4.43
CA LEU A 31 12.62 -7.66 5.51
C LEU A 31 11.30 -8.23 4.96
N SER A 32 10.75 -7.61 3.92
CA SER A 32 9.48 -8.03 3.31
C SER A 32 9.57 -9.39 2.62
N SER A 33 10.76 -9.80 2.15
CA SER A 33 10.98 -11.09 1.50
C SER A 33 11.07 -12.26 2.49
N VAL A 34 11.44 -12.01 3.76
CA VAL A 34 11.69 -13.07 4.76
C VAL A 34 10.50 -14.02 4.91
N PRO A 35 9.24 -13.54 5.13
CA PRO A 35 8.11 -14.46 5.29
C PRO A 35 7.86 -15.28 4.02
N CYS A 36 8.02 -14.68 2.84
CA CYS A 36 7.86 -15.38 1.57
C CYS A 36 8.92 -16.47 1.39
N ILE A 37 10.19 -16.18 1.70
CA ILE A 37 11.28 -17.15 1.59
C ILE A 37 11.04 -18.31 2.56
N VAL A 38 10.68 -18.06 3.81
CA VAL A 38 10.41 -19.11 4.81
C VAL A 38 9.29 -20.04 4.35
N ILE A 39 8.19 -19.48 3.82
CA ILE A 39 7.04 -20.27 3.37
C ILE A 39 7.35 -21.08 2.12
N LEU A 40 7.94 -20.45 1.11
CA LEU A 40 8.26 -21.12 -0.14
C LEU A 40 9.34 -22.19 0.04
N SER A 41 10.39 -21.91 0.81
CA SER A 41 11.42 -22.91 1.09
C SER A 41 10.87 -24.12 1.83
N THR A 42 10.02 -23.91 2.85
CA THR A 42 9.33 -25.01 3.55
C THR A 42 8.42 -25.79 2.61
N PHE A 43 7.67 -25.10 1.75
CA PHE A 43 6.80 -25.75 0.77
C PHE A 43 7.61 -26.61 -0.22
N PHE A 44 8.66 -26.07 -0.83
CA PHE A 44 9.48 -26.82 -1.78
C PHE A 44 10.22 -28.00 -1.13
N ALA A 45 10.61 -27.88 0.14
CA ALA A 45 11.27 -28.96 0.87
C ALA A 45 10.31 -30.10 1.25
N SER A 46 9.04 -29.79 1.53
CA SER A 46 8.10 -30.73 2.16
C SER A 46 6.89 -31.11 1.31
N ALA A 47 6.61 -30.43 0.20
CA ALA A 47 5.43 -30.69 -0.63
C ALA A 47 5.53 -32.04 -1.36
N SER A 48 4.43 -32.79 -1.38
CA SER A 48 4.36 -34.03 -2.16
C SER A 48 4.12 -33.75 -3.64
N PHE A 49 4.61 -34.64 -4.50
CA PHE A 49 4.45 -34.51 -5.96
C PHE A 49 2.97 -34.47 -6.40
N SER A 50 2.07 -35.07 -5.62
CA SER A 50 0.62 -35.03 -5.88
C SER A 50 0.06 -33.61 -5.82
N LEU A 51 0.56 -32.75 -4.92
CA LEU A 51 0.07 -31.37 -4.79
C LEU A 51 0.35 -30.54 -6.05
N TYR A 52 1.43 -30.82 -6.77
CA TYR A 52 1.76 -30.12 -8.01
C TYR A 52 0.87 -30.48 -9.20
N LYS A 53 0.18 -31.63 -9.14
CA LYS A 53 -0.66 -32.12 -10.23
C LYS A 53 -2.15 -31.79 -10.06
N GLN A 54 -2.55 -31.40 -8.87
CA GLN A 54 -3.95 -31.14 -8.57
C GLN A 54 -4.34 -29.71 -8.97
N PRO A 55 -5.49 -29.52 -9.64
CA PRO A 55 -6.02 -28.19 -9.86
C PRO A 55 -6.41 -27.57 -8.51
N MET A 56 -5.81 -26.44 -8.17
CA MET A 56 -6.07 -25.74 -6.90
C MET A 56 -6.32 -24.25 -7.12
N ILE A 57 -7.13 -23.66 -6.23
CA ILE A 57 -7.43 -22.22 -6.23
C ILE A 57 -6.21 -21.45 -5.72
N CYS A 58 -5.61 -20.59 -6.55
CA CYS A 58 -4.43 -19.80 -6.18
C CYS A 58 -4.66 -18.95 -4.92
N ALA A 59 -4.22 -19.45 -3.77
CA ALA A 59 -4.36 -18.83 -2.47
C ALA A 59 -3.14 -19.14 -1.63
N ILE A 60 -2.75 -18.21 -0.74
CA ILE A 60 -1.57 -18.36 0.12
C ILE A 60 -1.61 -19.65 0.96
N LYS A 61 -2.82 -20.10 1.29
CA LYS A 61 -3.08 -21.29 2.08
C LYS A 61 -2.56 -22.59 1.45
N ILE A 62 -2.41 -22.64 0.12
CA ILE A 62 -1.82 -23.81 -0.57
C ILE A 62 -0.37 -24.03 -0.12
N PHE A 63 0.36 -22.94 0.15
CA PHE A 63 1.77 -23.01 0.55
C PHE A 63 1.95 -23.33 2.03
N MET A 64 0.86 -23.47 2.79
CA MET A 64 0.90 -23.73 4.24
C MET A 64 0.62 -25.22 4.50
N LEU A 65 1.70 -25.99 4.54
CA LEU A 65 1.68 -27.43 4.84
C LEU A 65 1.51 -27.70 6.34
N TYR A 66 1.99 -26.78 7.19
CA TYR A 66 1.95 -26.93 8.64
C TYR A 66 1.19 -25.77 9.31
N ARG A 67 0.51 -26.04 10.43
CA ARG A 67 -0.25 -25.01 11.17
C ARG A 67 0.62 -23.87 11.68
N TRP A 68 1.89 -24.13 12.02
CA TRP A 68 2.79 -23.09 12.52
C TRP A 68 3.05 -22.00 11.47
N GLN A 69 3.01 -22.34 10.17
CA GLN A 69 3.20 -21.37 9.08
C GLN A 69 2.10 -20.31 9.09
N ASP A 70 0.85 -20.73 9.28
CA ASP A 70 -0.31 -19.84 9.40
C ASP A 70 -0.14 -18.87 10.57
N HIS A 71 0.25 -19.39 11.74
CA HIS A 71 0.49 -18.57 12.93
C HIS A 71 1.65 -17.59 12.77
N VAL A 72 2.75 -18.02 12.15
CA VAL A 72 3.94 -17.16 11.96
C VAL A 72 3.65 -16.05 10.95
N ILE A 73 3.07 -16.34 9.79
CA ILE A 73 2.69 -15.29 8.82
C ILE A 73 1.73 -14.32 9.48
N SER A 74 0.74 -14.85 10.21
CA SER A 74 -0.26 -14.06 10.89
C SER A 74 0.37 -13.06 11.86
N ALA A 75 1.22 -13.56 12.76
CA ALA A 75 1.91 -12.74 13.74
C ALA A 75 2.82 -11.68 13.08
N VAL A 76 3.54 -12.04 12.02
CA VAL A 76 4.42 -11.11 11.30
C VAL A 76 3.63 -10.01 10.60
N GLN A 77 2.52 -10.34 9.93
CA GLN A 77 1.67 -9.36 9.24
C GLN A 77 0.99 -8.41 10.23
N GLU A 78 0.49 -8.93 11.35
CA GLU A 78 -0.11 -8.12 12.41
C GLU A 78 0.95 -7.20 13.06
N PHE A 79 2.14 -7.73 13.34
CA PHE A 79 3.26 -6.94 13.86
C PHE A 79 3.65 -5.81 12.89
N TYR A 80 3.79 -6.10 11.60
CA TYR A 80 4.06 -5.07 10.59
C TYR A 80 2.96 -4.02 10.53
N PHE A 81 1.70 -4.44 10.54
CA PHE A 81 0.56 -3.53 10.54
C PHE A 81 0.61 -2.58 11.74
N LEU A 82 0.78 -3.10 12.96
CA LEU A 82 0.84 -2.30 14.19
C LEU A 82 2.00 -1.30 14.15
N ILE A 83 3.21 -1.76 13.83
CA ILE A 83 4.39 -0.88 13.77
C ILE A 83 4.20 0.22 12.72
N MET A 84 3.71 -0.13 11.53
CA MET A 84 3.49 0.86 10.46
C MET A 84 2.42 1.88 10.85
N VAL A 85 1.29 1.45 11.43
CA VAL A 85 0.23 2.35 11.91
C VAL A 85 0.78 3.32 12.95
N ILE A 86 1.54 2.84 13.94
CA ILE A 86 2.15 3.68 14.98
C ILE A 86 3.08 4.74 14.36
N ILE A 87 3.98 4.32 13.46
CA ILE A 87 4.94 5.22 12.80
C ILE A 87 4.20 6.29 11.98
N ILE A 88 3.15 5.92 11.26
CA ILE A 88 2.34 6.84 10.45
C ILE A 88 1.62 7.84 11.35
N LEU A 89 0.89 7.37 12.36
CA LEU A 89 0.17 8.25 13.29
C LEU A 89 1.13 9.24 13.95
N PHE A 90 2.27 8.77 14.45
CA PHE A 90 3.30 9.62 15.05
C PHE A 90 3.80 10.68 14.05
N SER A 91 4.18 10.25 12.84
CA SER A 91 4.71 11.13 11.80
C SER A 91 3.70 12.21 11.42
N TYR A 92 2.44 11.82 11.24
CA TYR A 92 1.36 12.72 10.86
C TYR A 92 1.01 13.71 11.96
N VAL A 93 0.90 13.28 13.22
CA VAL A 93 0.67 14.19 14.35
C VAL A 93 1.76 15.26 14.43
N LYS A 94 3.02 14.90 14.20
CA LYS A 94 4.13 15.87 14.20
C LYS A 94 4.07 16.81 13.00
N ILE A 95 3.85 16.30 11.79
CA ILE A 95 3.66 17.11 10.58
C ILE A 95 2.55 18.12 10.78
N MET A 96 1.43 17.68 11.36
CA MET A 96 0.27 18.52 11.67
C MET A 96 0.60 19.66 12.61
N LYS A 97 1.36 19.39 13.67
CA LYS A 97 1.79 20.43 14.62
C LYS A 97 2.67 21.48 13.95
N VAL A 98 3.64 21.06 13.13
CA VAL A 98 4.55 21.98 12.41
C VAL A 98 3.78 22.80 11.37
N ALA A 99 2.92 22.15 10.58
CA ALA A 99 2.10 22.84 9.57
C ALA A 99 1.16 23.88 10.19
N LYS A 100 0.56 23.57 11.35
CA LYS A 100 -0.29 24.51 12.09
C LYS A 100 0.51 25.69 12.64
N ALA A 101 1.70 25.45 13.17
CA ALA A 101 2.57 26.51 13.68
C ALA A 101 3.06 27.44 12.56
N ALA A 102 3.42 26.89 11.40
CA ALA A 102 3.90 27.66 10.26
C ALA A 102 2.82 28.51 9.57
N SER A 103 1.55 28.09 9.64
CA SER A 103 0.46 28.78 8.93
C SER A 103 -0.11 30.00 9.64
N GLY A 104 0.30 30.28 10.88
CA GLY A 104 -0.17 31.45 11.65
C GLY A 104 -1.70 31.60 11.64
N GLU A 105 -2.19 32.81 11.36
CA GLU A 105 -3.62 33.14 11.26
C GLU A 105 -4.24 32.85 9.87
N ASP A 106 -3.43 32.53 8.85
CA ASP A 106 -3.91 32.25 7.49
C ASP A 106 -4.47 30.82 7.38
N LYS A 107 -5.69 30.67 7.88
CA LYS A 107 -6.44 29.40 7.91
C LYS A 107 -6.63 28.79 6.52
N LYS A 108 -6.61 29.59 5.45
CA LYS A 108 -6.90 29.13 4.08
C LYS A 108 -5.69 28.42 3.45
N SER A 109 -4.48 28.91 3.70
CA SER A 109 -3.24 28.26 3.27
C SER A 109 -2.99 26.97 4.04
N SER A 110 -3.19 26.97 5.37
CA SER A 110 -3.13 25.79 6.24
C SER A 110 -3.97 24.64 5.72
N TRP A 111 -5.22 24.94 5.34
CA TRP A 111 -6.22 23.96 4.95
C TRP A 111 -5.89 23.25 3.64
N LYS A 112 -5.25 23.94 2.68
CA LYS A 112 -4.84 23.35 1.40
C LYS A 112 -3.72 22.32 1.57
N GLY A 113 -2.67 22.65 2.33
CA GLY A 113 -1.59 21.71 2.66
C GLY A 113 -2.09 20.52 3.49
N LEU A 114 -2.97 20.80 4.45
CA LEU A 114 -3.62 19.80 5.29
C LEU A 114 -4.40 18.75 4.48
N ARG A 115 -5.21 19.20 3.52
CA ARG A 115 -6.04 18.31 2.70
C ARG A 115 -5.19 17.31 1.92
N THR A 116 -4.04 17.73 1.39
CA THR A 116 -3.12 16.82 0.69
C THR A 116 -2.51 15.80 1.63
N VAL A 117 -2.02 16.23 2.80
CA VAL A 117 -1.42 15.33 3.79
C VAL A 117 -2.44 14.29 4.23
N ILE A 118 -3.64 14.69 4.67
CA ILE A 118 -4.71 13.77 5.10
C ILE A 118 -5.01 12.71 4.04
N LEU A 119 -5.07 13.12 2.78
CA LEU A 119 -5.43 12.22 1.69
C LEU A 119 -4.29 11.24 1.34
N HIS A 120 -3.01 11.62 1.50
CA HIS A 120 -1.92 10.64 1.50
C HIS A 120 -1.98 9.70 2.70
N GLY A 121 -2.38 10.19 3.87
CA GLY A 121 -2.56 9.38 5.06
C GLY A 121 -3.65 8.34 4.87
N PHE A 122 -4.78 8.76 4.28
CA PHE A 122 -5.88 7.88 3.91
C PHE A 122 -5.47 6.84 2.87
N GLN A 123 -4.76 7.24 1.82
CA GLN A 123 -4.24 6.32 0.81
C GLN A 123 -3.31 5.26 1.45
N LEU A 124 -2.42 5.69 2.36
CA LEU A 124 -1.51 4.79 3.06
C LEU A 124 -2.26 3.84 3.99
N LEU A 125 -3.30 4.31 4.68
CA LEU A 125 -4.16 3.49 5.51
C LEU A 125 -4.86 2.40 4.68
N LEU A 126 -5.39 2.74 3.50
CA LEU A 126 -5.98 1.75 2.59
C LEU A 126 -4.95 0.68 2.17
N CYS A 127 -3.72 1.08 1.87
CA CYS A 127 -2.64 0.12 1.59
C CYS A 127 -2.32 -0.78 2.79
N LEU A 128 -2.36 -0.25 4.02
CA LEU A 128 -2.09 -1.04 5.22
C LEU A 128 -3.18 -2.07 5.51
N ILE A 129 -4.45 -1.73 5.24
CA ILE A 129 -5.56 -2.68 5.36
C ILE A 129 -5.34 -3.89 4.43
N GLN A 130 -4.58 -3.73 3.33
CA GLN A 130 -4.23 -4.85 2.46
C GLN A 130 -3.50 -5.98 3.21
N LEU A 131 -2.74 -5.69 4.28
CA LEU A 131 -2.06 -6.71 5.10
C LEU A 131 -3.05 -7.68 5.78
N TRP A 132 -4.30 -7.28 5.99
CA TRP A 132 -5.35 -8.12 6.57
C TRP A 132 -6.09 -8.99 5.55
N THR A 133 -5.94 -8.70 4.26
CA THR A 133 -6.67 -9.42 3.20
C THR A 133 -6.42 -10.93 3.18
N PRO A 134 -5.19 -11.46 3.40
CA PRO A 134 -4.96 -12.91 3.40
C PRO A 134 -5.72 -13.62 4.53
N PHE A 135 -5.92 -12.96 5.67
CA PHE A 135 -6.66 -13.51 6.82
C PHE A 135 -8.16 -13.61 6.53
N ILE A 136 -8.73 -12.51 6.01
CA ILE A 136 -10.13 -12.43 5.62
C ILE A 136 -10.40 -13.51 4.56
N GLU A 137 -9.56 -13.58 3.54
CA GLU A 137 -9.64 -14.56 2.46
C GLU A 137 -9.49 -16.01 2.96
N SER A 138 -8.51 -16.31 3.82
CA SER A 138 -8.30 -17.66 4.39
C SER A 138 -9.50 -18.13 5.23
N THR A 139 -10.12 -17.20 5.95
CA THR A 139 -11.32 -17.45 6.74
C THR A 139 -12.51 -17.72 5.84
N LEU A 140 -12.78 -16.83 4.88
CA LEU A 140 -13.91 -16.98 3.96
C LEU A 140 -13.81 -18.21 3.06
N LEU A 141 -12.59 -18.60 2.63
CA LEU A 141 -12.37 -19.80 1.84
C LEU A 141 -12.80 -21.08 2.59
N ARG A 142 -12.71 -21.09 3.93
CA ARG A 142 -13.20 -22.21 4.76
C ARG A 142 -14.72 -22.22 4.89
N PHE A 143 -15.35 -21.05 4.89
CA PHE A 143 -16.77 -20.92 5.15
C PHE A 143 -17.62 -21.01 3.88
N HIS A 144 -17.32 -20.20 2.85
CA HIS A 144 -18.18 -20.08 1.66
C HIS A 144 -17.42 -19.58 0.42
N LEU A 145 -17.26 -20.45 -0.58
CA LEU A 145 -16.42 -20.20 -1.76
C LEU A 145 -16.90 -19.02 -2.64
N MET A 146 -18.22 -18.87 -2.83
CA MET A 146 -18.76 -17.72 -3.57
C MET A 146 -18.47 -16.40 -2.85
N LEU A 147 -18.58 -16.38 -1.52
CA LEU A 147 -18.33 -15.17 -0.72
C LEU A 147 -16.84 -14.81 -0.75
N PHE A 148 -15.97 -15.82 -0.68
CA PHE A 148 -14.53 -15.66 -0.87
C PHE A 148 -14.20 -14.96 -2.20
N THR A 149 -14.78 -15.41 -3.33
CA THR A 149 -14.51 -14.81 -4.64
C THR A 149 -14.94 -13.34 -4.71
N HIS A 150 -16.14 -13.01 -4.21
CA HIS A 150 -16.63 -11.63 -4.18
C HIS A 150 -15.78 -10.73 -3.29
N VAL A 151 -15.44 -11.19 -2.08
CA VAL A 151 -14.65 -10.41 -1.13
C VAL A 151 -13.22 -10.23 -1.62
N ARG A 152 -12.61 -11.25 -2.22
CA ARG A 152 -11.27 -11.16 -2.82
C ARG A 152 -11.22 -10.11 -3.92
N LEU A 153 -12.21 -10.10 -4.82
CA LEU A 153 -12.31 -9.08 -5.86
C LEU A 153 -12.47 -7.68 -5.25
N SER A 154 -13.37 -7.53 -4.28
CA SER A 154 -13.59 -6.26 -3.57
C SER A 154 -12.32 -5.77 -2.86
N ASN A 155 -11.60 -6.65 -2.15
CA ASN A 155 -10.34 -6.33 -1.49
C ASN A 155 -9.27 -5.89 -2.49
N PHE A 156 -9.15 -6.61 -3.61
CA PHE A 156 -8.22 -6.25 -4.67
C PHE A 156 -8.52 -4.86 -5.24
N ILE A 157 -9.79 -4.55 -5.50
CA ILE A 157 -10.19 -3.23 -6.00
C ILE A 157 -9.92 -2.16 -4.93
N LEU A 158 -10.47 -2.31 -3.74
CA LEU A 158 -10.50 -1.27 -2.71
C LEU A 158 -9.13 -1.02 -2.05
N PHE A 159 -8.37 -2.07 -1.76
CA PHE A 159 -7.10 -1.97 -1.03
C PHE A 159 -5.87 -2.17 -1.91
N GLY A 160 -6.04 -2.76 -3.10
CA GLY A 160 -4.95 -2.95 -4.06
C GLY A 160 -4.92 -1.87 -5.14
N LEU A 161 -6.03 -1.72 -5.88
CA LEU A 161 -6.10 -0.86 -7.06
C LEU A 161 -6.36 0.61 -6.70
N THR A 162 -7.42 0.87 -5.94
CA THR A 162 -7.85 2.22 -5.55
C THR A 162 -6.72 3.07 -4.95
N PRO A 163 -5.94 2.61 -3.95
CA PRO A 163 -4.86 3.43 -3.40
C PRO A 163 -3.72 3.69 -4.40
N LYS A 164 -3.47 2.79 -5.35
CA LYS A 164 -2.45 3.02 -6.40
C LYS A 164 -2.93 4.02 -7.44
N CYS A 165 -4.21 3.99 -7.80
CA CYS A 165 -4.84 4.93 -8.73
C CYS A 165 -5.07 6.32 -8.13
N LEU A 166 -5.20 6.40 -6.80
CA LEU A 166 -5.34 7.67 -6.07
C LEU A 166 -4.16 8.61 -6.34
N SER A 167 -2.91 8.13 -6.30
CA SER A 167 -1.73 9.00 -6.51
C SER A 167 -1.72 9.72 -7.88
N PRO A 168 -1.87 9.04 -9.03
CA PRO A 168 -2.02 9.70 -10.33
C PRO A 168 -3.26 10.60 -10.42
N LEU A 169 -4.36 10.23 -9.78
CA LEU A 169 -5.60 11.01 -9.83
C LEU A 169 -5.47 12.32 -9.03
N ILE A 170 -4.78 12.27 -7.89
CA ILE A 170 -4.57 13.42 -7.00
C ILE A 170 -3.50 14.36 -7.51
N TYR A 171 -2.43 13.84 -8.11
CA TYR A 171 -1.30 14.65 -8.58
C TYR A 171 -1.35 14.94 -10.08
N GLY A 172 -1.76 13.96 -10.90
CA GLY A 172 -1.87 14.09 -12.34
C GLY A 172 -3.06 14.95 -12.76
N LEU A 173 -4.30 14.61 -12.36
CA LEU A 173 -5.47 15.43 -12.74
C LEU A 173 -5.50 16.81 -12.08
N ARG A 174 -4.70 17.02 -11.03
CA ARG A 174 -4.56 18.34 -10.40
C ARG A 174 -3.59 19.25 -11.15
N ASP A 175 -2.71 18.68 -11.96
CA ASP A 175 -1.86 19.45 -12.85
C ASP A 175 -2.71 19.90 -14.04
N GLU A 176 -2.93 21.21 -14.15
CA GLU A 176 -3.78 21.82 -15.19
C GLU A 176 -3.27 21.46 -16.60
N THR A 177 -1.96 21.34 -16.80
CA THR A 177 -1.39 21.00 -18.11
C THR A 177 -1.65 19.54 -18.48
N PHE A 178 -1.48 18.63 -17.52
CA PHE A 178 -1.82 17.21 -17.70
C PHE A 178 -3.33 17.02 -17.89
N PHE A 179 -4.16 17.70 -17.11
CA PHE A 179 -5.62 17.65 -17.22
C PHE A 179 -6.10 18.15 -18.57
N HIS A 180 -5.58 19.29 -19.05
CA HIS A 180 -5.90 19.80 -20.38
C HIS A 180 -5.43 18.88 -21.50
N ALA A 181 -4.23 18.29 -21.38
CA ALA A 181 -3.73 17.30 -22.35
C ALA A 181 -4.60 16.04 -22.40
N LEU A 182 -5.00 15.51 -21.23
CA LEU A 182 -5.88 14.34 -21.13
C LEU A 182 -7.26 14.63 -21.73
N LYS A 183 -7.85 15.78 -21.40
CA LYS A 183 -9.12 16.24 -21.97
C LYS A 183 -9.02 16.36 -23.49
N ASN A 184 -7.96 16.96 -24.01
CA ASN A 184 -7.75 17.06 -25.45
C ASN A 184 -7.62 15.69 -26.11
N TYR A 185 -6.97 14.72 -25.47
CA TYR A 185 -6.81 13.35 -25.99
C TYR A 185 -8.14 12.57 -26.01
N GLU A 186 -8.94 12.64 -24.95
CA GLU A 186 -10.26 11.98 -24.90
C GLU A 186 -11.25 12.62 -25.89
N PHE A 187 -11.26 13.96 -25.99
CA PHE A 187 -12.17 14.66 -26.90
C PHE A 187 -11.75 14.57 -28.38
N PHE A 188 -10.44 14.57 -28.71
CA PHE A 188 -9.99 14.32 -30.09
C PHE A 188 -10.07 12.84 -30.49
N GLY A 189 -9.94 11.91 -29.54
CA GLY A 189 -10.15 10.48 -29.79
C GLY A 189 -11.60 10.16 -30.17
N LEU A 190 -12.57 10.86 -29.57
CA LEU A 190 -13.99 10.76 -29.90
C LEU A 190 -14.37 11.48 -31.20
N TYR A 191 -13.63 12.49 -31.63
CA TYR A 191 -13.91 13.22 -32.88
C TYR A 191 -13.33 12.55 -34.13
N LYS A 192 -12.41 11.58 -33.98
CA LYS A 192 -11.72 10.92 -35.11
C LYS A 192 -12.34 9.59 -35.54
N ARG A 193 -13.65 9.42 -35.36
CA ARG A 193 -14.42 8.29 -35.89
C ARG A 193 -15.70 8.78 -36.57
N ASN A 194 -15.51 9.47 -37.69
CA ASN A 194 -16.49 9.67 -38.76
C ASN A 194 -15.73 10.07 -40.03
N VAL A 195 -15.05 9.10 -40.64
CA VAL A 195 -14.77 9.05 -42.08
C VAL A 195 -15.01 7.61 -42.52
#